data_AF-A0A367WT54-F1
#
_entry.id   AF-A0A367WT54-F1
#
_cell.length_a   1.000
_cell.length_b   1.000
_cell.length_c   1.000
_cell.angle_alpha   90.00
_cell.angle_beta   90.00
_cell.angle_gamma   90.00
#
_symmetry.space_group_name_H-M   'P 1'
#
loop_
_entity.id
_entity.type
_entity.pdbx_description
1 polymer ?
#
loop_
_entity_poly.entity_id
_entity_poly.type
_entity_poly.pdbx_seq_one_letter_code
_entity_poly.pdbx_strand_id
1 'polypeptide(L)'
;MVKMNLISKIIKSISIGMKISKSWEYLANGSVDLADKEVDKLFKVYKNPLPDDLVFGGYVRFRAKRFQDAVQLFERGLVAIEESKKINQDTKNYLKIYVRKPMAVSLAMIQKKSVLFDKLVETKFDINLRNVPDRIKSVHRIENLEGAENVRLIE
;
A
#
# COMPACT_ATOMS: atom_id res chain seq x y z
N MET A 1 28.87 13.51 18.50
CA MET A 1 27.47 13.10 18.79
C MET A 1 26.64 12.86 17.51
N VAL A 2 27.19 12.20 16.47
CA VAL A 2 26.52 12.00 15.15
C VAL A 2 26.31 10.51 14.81
N LYS A 3 27.07 9.59 15.42
CA LYS A 3 27.00 8.13 15.16
C LYS A 3 25.75 7.43 15.71
N MET A 4 25.25 7.80 16.90
CA MET A 4 24.06 7.18 17.52
C MET A 4 22.78 7.41 16.69
N ASN A 5 22.66 8.56 16.03
CA ASN A 5 21.47 8.92 15.25
C ASN A 5 21.37 8.09 13.95
N LEU A 6 22.50 7.81 13.30
CA LEU A 6 22.53 7.00 12.08
C LEU A 6 22.24 5.52 12.38
N ILE A 7 22.87 4.94 13.40
CA ILE A 7 22.65 3.55 13.81
C ILE A 7 21.18 3.34 14.24
N SER A 8 20.61 4.25 15.03
CA SER A 8 19.20 4.17 15.41
C SER A 8 18.24 4.24 14.21
N LYS A 9 18.53 5.10 13.23
CA LYS A 9 17.75 5.19 11.98
C LYS A 9 17.84 3.91 11.15
N ILE A 10 19.02 3.31 11.06
CA ILE A 10 19.25 2.04 10.36
C ILE A 10 18.47 0.92 11.04
N ILE A 11 18.59 0.76 12.37
CA ILE A 11 17.87 -0.25 13.14
C ILE A 11 16.36 -0.10 12.98
N LYS A 12 15.84 1.14 13.02
CA LYS A 12 14.41 1.40 12.77
C LYS A 12 13.99 0.99 11.37
N SER A 13 14.79 1.31 10.35
CA SER A 13 14.51 0.97 8.95
C SER A 13 14.50 -0.55 8.71
N ILE A 14 15.48 -1.27 9.28
CA ILE A 14 15.51 -2.74 9.25
C ILE A 14 14.28 -3.32 9.97
N SER A 15 13.96 -2.78 11.16
CA SER A 15 12.82 -3.22 11.96
C SER A 15 11.48 -3.01 11.25
N ILE A 16 11.36 -1.97 10.42
CA ILE A 16 10.21 -1.70 9.56
C ILE A 16 10.14 -2.76 8.44
N GLY A 17 11.24 -2.93 7.69
CA GLY A 17 11.31 -3.89 6.58
C GLY A 17 10.98 -5.32 7.04
N MET A 18 11.48 -5.74 8.21
CA MET A 18 11.18 -7.06 8.78
C MET A 18 9.70 -7.26 9.09
N LYS A 19 9.00 -6.25 9.62
CA LYS A 19 7.57 -6.39 9.96
C LYS A 19 6.72 -6.47 8.71
N ILE A 20 7.06 -5.70 7.67
CA ILE A 20 6.39 -5.76 6.37
C ILE A 20 6.58 -7.14 5.74
N SER A 21 7.82 -7.64 5.70
CA SER A 21 8.12 -8.99 5.17
C SER A 21 7.32 -10.07 5.90
N LYS A 22 7.34 -10.07 7.24
CA LYS A 22 6.58 -11.03 8.04
C LYS A 22 5.07 -10.93 7.81
N SER A 23 4.54 -9.71 7.74
CA SER A 23 3.11 -9.51 7.47
C SER A 23 2.72 -10.02 6.08
N TRP A 24 3.57 -9.83 5.08
CA TRP A 24 3.37 -10.36 3.74
C TRP A 24 3.44 -11.90 3.71
N GLU A 25 4.42 -12.50 4.38
CA GLU A 25 4.52 -13.96 4.55
C GLU A 25 3.27 -14.55 5.22
N TYR A 26 2.78 -13.91 6.29
CA TYR A 26 1.55 -14.32 6.96
C TYR A 26 0.33 -14.22 6.04
N LEU A 27 0.21 -13.14 5.26
CA LEU A 27 -0.86 -13.03 4.26
C LEU A 27 -0.77 -14.12 3.19
N ALA A 28 0.44 -14.41 2.69
CA ALA A 28 0.66 -15.45 1.68
C ALA A 28 0.25 -16.84 2.20
N ASN A 29 0.47 -17.10 3.49
CA ASN A 29 0.08 -18.34 4.17
C ASN A 29 -1.37 -18.32 4.70
N GLY A 30 -2.18 -17.33 4.32
CA GLY A 30 -3.59 -17.20 4.75
C GLY A 30 -3.80 -16.81 6.22
N SER A 31 -2.72 -16.52 6.95
CA SER A 31 -2.73 -16.16 8.38
C SER A 31 -2.99 -14.67 8.58
N VAL A 32 -4.19 -14.21 8.22
CA VAL A 32 -4.58 -12.80 8.20
C VAL A 32 -4.42 -12.12 9.56
N ASP A 33 -4.80 -12.77 10.67
CA ASP A 33 -4.68 -12.19 12.02
C ASP A 33 -3.24 -11.91 12.43
N LEU A 34 -2.30 -12.76 12.02
CA LEU A 34 -0.87 -12.57 12.29
C LEU A 34 -0.33 -11.43 11.44
N ALA A 35 -0.75 -11.32 10.18
CA ALA A 35 -0.42 -10.20 9.33
C ALA A 35 -0.90 -8.87 9.92
N ASP A 36 -2.16 -8.84 10.39
CA ASP A 36 -2.80 -7.67 11.02
C ASP A 36 -2.03 -7.19 12.26
N LYS A 37 -1.61 -8.14 13.12
CA LYS A 37 -0.78 -7.86 14.31
C LYS A 37 0.58 -7.26 13.95
N GLU A 38 1.25 -7.74 12.91
CA GLU A 38 2.53 -7.17 12.48
C GLU A 38 2.36 -5.75 11.92
N VAL A 39 1.26 -5.48 11.22
CA VAL A 39 0.92 -4.12 10.75
C VAL A 39 0.62 -3.18 11.93
N ASP A 40 -0.10 -3.63 12.96
CA ASP A 40 -0.29 -2.84 14.18
C ASP A 40 1.04 -2.50 14.86
N LYS A 41 1.96 -3.48 14.95
CA LYS A 41 3.31 -3.23 15.50
C LYS A 41 4.10 -2.25 14.64
N LEU A 42 3.97 -2.32 13.32
CA LEU A 42 4.63 -1.43 12.38
C LEU A 42 4.19 0.03 12.61
N PHE A 43 2.89 0.30 12.57
CA PHE A 43 2.36 1.66 12.66
C PHE A 43 2.50 2.28 14.06
N LYS A 44 2.70 1.49 15.12
CA LYS A 44 3.05 2.01 16.45
C LYS A 44 4.41 2.69 16.52
N VAL A 45 5.38 2.21 15.75
CA VAL A 45 6.76 2.72 15.81
C VAL A 45 7.14 3.56 14.60
N TYR A 46 6.38 3.45 13.51
CA TYR A 46 6.67 4.12 12.26
C TYR A 46 5.78 5.34 12.05
N LYS A 47 6.28 6.52 12.46
CA LYS A 47 5.53 7.79 12.41
C LYS A 47 5.21 8.28 10.99
N ASN A 48 6.10 8.01 10.03
CA ASN A 48 5.97 8.48 8.64
C ASN A 48 6.12 7.30 7.66
N PRO A 49 5.10 6.44 7.54
CA PRO A 49 5.12 5.31 6.63
C PRO A 49 5.31 5.73 5.17
N LEU A 50 5.98 4.90 4.37
CA LEU A 50 6.03 5.13 2.93
C LEU A 50 4.65 4.91 2.28
N PRO A 51 4.41 5.47 1.09
CA PRO A 51 3.12 5.33 0.43
C PRO A 51 2.72 3.86 0.20
N ASP A 52 3.66 3.01 -0.22
CA ASP A 52 3.47 1.57 -0.40
C ASP A 52 3.16 0.85 0.92
N ASP A 53 3.80 1.24 2.03
CA ASP A 53 3.51 0.67 3.35
C ASP A 53 2.07 0.98 3.81
N LEU A 54 1.57 2.19 3.54
CA LEU A 54 0.18 2.58 3.84
C LEU A 54 -0.80 1.76 3.01
N VAL A 55 -0.53 1.61 1.71
CA VAL A 55 -1.35 0.80 0.81
C VAL A 55 -1.36 -0.67 1.24
N PHE A 56 -0.19 -1.22 1.61
CA PHE A 56 -0.08 -2.61 2.07
C PHE A 56 -0.83 -2.80 3.38
N GLY A 57 -0.65 -1.89 4.34
CA GLY A 57 -1.38 -1.89 5.60
C GLY A 57 -2.90 -1.84 5.39
N GLY A 58 -3.38 -0.98 4.50
CA GLY A 58 -4.80 -0.90 4.13
C GLY A 58 -5.32 -2.22 3.57
N TYR A 59 -4.54 -2.89 2.72
CA TYR A 59 -4.89 -4.21 2.19
C TYR A 59 -4.95 -5.29 3.26
N VAL A 60 -3.99 -5.31 4.20
CA VAL A 60 -4.03 -6.23 5.36
C VAL A 60 -5.31 -6.02 6.17
N ARG A 61 -5.68 -4.76 6.47
CA ARG A 61 -6.94 -4.46 7.19
C ARG A 61 -8.18 -4.92 6.42
N PHE A 62 -8.19 -4.71 5.10
CA PHE A 62 -9.25 -5.18 4.22
C PHE A 62 -9.40 -6.71 4.32
N ARG A 63 -8.29 -7.46 4.24
CA ARG A 63 -8.29 -8.93 4.39
C ARG A 63 -8.75 -9.36 5.77
N ALA A 64 -8.42 -8.60 6.81
CA ALA A 64 -8.88 -8.79 8.19
C ALA A 64 -10.34 -8.33 8.44
N LYS A 65 -11.07 -7.91 7.40
CA LYS A 65 -12.43 -7.36 7.48
C LYS A 65 -12.56 -6.10 8.36
N ARG A 66 -11.45 -5.42 8.64
CA ARG A 66 -11.39 -4.12 9.34
C ARG A 66 -11.58 -2.99 8.33
N PHE A 67 -12.75 -2.95 7.70
CA PHE A 67 -13.01 -2.10 6.53
C PHE A 67 -12.86 -0.59 6.81
N GLN A 68 -13.28 -0.12 7.99
CA GLN A 68 -13.13 1.28 8.36
C GLN A 68 -11.64 1.69 8.46
N ASP A 69 -10.80 0.81 9.03
CA ASP A 69 -9.36 1.05 9.16
C ASP A 69 -8.65 0.91 7.80
N ALA A 70 -9.12 -0.02 6.96
CA ALA A 70 -8.65 -0.18 5.59
C ALA A 70 -8.85 1.12 4.79
N VAL A 71 -10.06 1.71 4.83
CA VAL A 71 -10.35 2.98 4.16
C VAL A 71 -9.44 4.10 4.67
N GLN A 72 -9.27 4.24 5.99
CA GLN A 72 -8.39 5.27 6.55
C GLN A 72 -6.94 5.14 6.07
N LEU A 73 -6.42 3.91 6.01
CA LEU A 73 -5.07 3.65 5.51
C LEU A 73 -4.95 3.89 4.01
N PHE A 74 -5.96 3.51 3.23
CA PHE A 74 -5.99 3.78 1.80
C PHE A 74 -6.05 5.28 1.50
N GLU A 75 -6.88 6.05 2.19
CA GLU A 75 -6.95 7.51 2.00
C GLU A 75 -5.62 8.18 2.32
N ARG A 76 -5.01 7.82 3.46
CA ARG A 76 -3.66 8.29 3.81
C ARG A 76 -2.63 7.86 2.78
N GLY A 77 -2.74 6.64 2.26
CA GLY A 77 -1.89 6.11 1.20
C GLY A 77 -2.01 6.92 -0.08
N LEU A 78 -3.23 7.22 -0.54
CA LEU A 78 -3.49 8.01 -1.75
C LEU A 78 -2.90 9.42 -1.65
N VAL A 79 -3.06 10.08 -0.50
CA VAL A 79 -2.42 11.39 -0.24
C VAL A 79 -0.89 11.27 -0.28
N ALA A 80 -0.33 10.29 0.42
CA ALA A 80 1.13 10.08 0.47
C ALA A 80 1.71 9.72 -0.91
N ILE A 81 0.98 8.97 -1.74
CA ILE A 81 1.39 8.66 -3.12
C ILE A 81 1.51 9.95 -3.93
N GLU A 82 0.52 10.84 -3.84
CA GLU A 82 0.49 12.09 -4.59
C GLU A 82 1.66 12.99 -4.21
N GLU A 83 1.86 13.21 -2.91
CA GLU A 83 2.89 14.09 -2.36
C GLU A 83 4.32 13.52 -2.47
N SER A 84 4.46 12.21 -2.68
CA SER A 84 5.78 11.57 -2.68
C SER A 84 6.63 12.03 -3.87
N LYS A 85 7.85 12.51 -3.56
CA LYS A 85 8.92 12.78 -4.52
C LYS A 85 9.89 11.59 -4.67
N LYS A 86 9.67 10.50 -3.93
CA LYS A 86 10.59 9.35 -3.84
C LYS A 86 10.24 8.21 -4.79
N ILE A 87 9.02 8.19 -5.33
CA ILE A 87 8.55 7.18 -6.27
C ILE A 87 8.16 7.85 -7.59
N ASN A 88 8.45 7.18 -8.70
CA ASN A 88 8.14 7.67 -10.05
C ASN A 88 6.63 7.60 -10.35
N GLN A 89 6.20 8.27 -11.41
CA GLN A 89 4.78 8.35 -11.77
C GLN A 89 4.16 6.99 -12.08
N ASP A 90 4.88 6.08 -12.75
CA ASP A 90 4.40 4.72 -13.04
C ASP A 90 4.09 3.94 -11.75
N THR A 91 4.96 4.04 -10.75
CA THR A 91 4.77 3.42 -9.42
C THR A 91 3.59 4.05 -8.69
N LYS A 92 3.42 5.38 -8.78
CA LYS A 92 2.26 6.07 -8.21
C LYS A 92 0.96 5.54 -8.82
N ASN A 93 0.90 5.48 -10.15
CA ASN A 93 -0.26 4.99 -10.89
C ASN A 93 -0.55 3.53 -10.54
N TYR A 94 0.49 2.68 -10.45
CA TYR A 94 0.35 1.26 -10.12
C TYR A 94 -0.29 1.06 -8.74
N LEU A 95 0.22 1.75 -7.72
CA LEU A 95 -0.33 1.71 -6.36
C LEU A 95 -1.76 2.25 -6.31
N LYS A 96 -2.06 3.33 -7.06
CA LYS A 96 -3.41 3.88 -7.17
C LYS A 96 -4.40 2.86 -7.74
N ILE A 97 -4.03 2.13 -8.79
CA ILE A 97 -4.87 1.06 -9.35
C ILE A 97 -5.06 -0.05 -8.32
N TYR A 98 -3.99 -0.48 -7.66
CA TYR A 98 -4.06 -1.53 -6.65
C TYR A 98 -5.08 -1.21 -5.56
N VAL A 99 -5.14 0.05 -5.12
CA VAL A 99 -6.08 0.53 -4.09
C VAL A 99 -7.55 0.45 -4.53
N ARG A 100 -7.86 0.58 -5.82
CA ARG A 100 -9.26 0.71 -6.31
C ARG A 100 -10.19 -0.36 -5.77
N LYS A 101 -9.94 -1.63 -6.11
CA LYS A 101 -10.82 -2.75 -5.75
C LYS A 101 -10.99 -2.91 -4.24
N PRO A 102 -9.93 -3.04 -3.41
CA PRO A 102 -10.09 -3.23 -1.98
C PRO A 102 -10.72 -2.01 -1.29
N MET A 103 -10.45 -0.78 -1.76
CA MET A 103 -11.08 0.42 -1.21
C MET A 103 -12.58 0.49 -1.56
N ALA A 104 -12.95 0.18 -2.81
CA ALA A 104 -14.35 0.13 -3.25
C ALA A 104 -15.19 -0.82 -2.38
N VAL A 105 -14.69 -2.04 -2.17
CA VAL A 105 -15.36 -3.04 -1.33
C VAL A 105 -15.44 -2.55 0.11
N SER A 106 -14.36 -1.99 0.65
CA SER A 106 -14.35 -1.50 2.03
C SER A 106 -15.35 -0.36 2.25
N LEU A 107 -15.44 0.59 1.32
CA LEU A 107 -16.41 1.70 1.34
C LEU A 107 -17.85 1.19 1.28
N ALA A 108 -18.13 0.21 0.42
CA ALA A 108 -19.45 -0.43 0.34
C ALA A 108 -19.83 -1.11 1.66
N MET A 109 -18.91 -1.87 2.26
CA MET A 109 -19.15 -2.59 3.52
C MET A 109 -19.44 -1.65 4.69
N ILE A 110 -18.81 -0.47 4.74
CA ILE A 110 -19.06 0.53 5.80
C ILE A 110 -20.12 1.57 5.42
N GLN A 111 -20.69 1.47 4.21
CA GLN A 111 -21.70 2.39 3.68
C GLN A 111 -21.27 3.87 3.73
N LYS A 112 -20.02 4.16 3.35
CA LYS A 112 -19.47 5.53 3.29
C LYS A 112 -18.97 5.89 1.90
N LYS A 113 -18.88 7.19 1.65
CA LYS A 113 -18.26 7.77 0.44
C LYS A 113 -16.86 8.28 0.76
N SER A 114 -16.02 8.39 -0.27
CA SER A 114 -14.70 9.00 -0.17
C SER A 114 -14.41 9.81 -1.43
N VAL A 115 -14.19 11.12 -1.26
CA VAL A 115 -13.85 12.03 -2.37
C VAL A 115 -12.55 11.61 -3.06
N LEU A 116 -11.60 11.05 -2.31
CA LEU A 116 -10.35 10.54 -2.88
C LEU A 116 -10.62 9.31 -3.76
N PHE A 117 -11.53 8.44 -3.34
CA PHE A 117 -11.93 7.29 -4.14
C PHE A 117 -12.71 7.69 -5.40
N ASP A 118 -13.64 8.63 -5.29
CA ASP A 118 -14.42 9.13 -6.44
C ASP A 118 -13.47 9.67 -7.53
N LYS A 119 -12.52 10.53 -7.16
CA LYS A 119 -11.46 11.01 -8.07
C LYS A 119 -10.60 9.88 -8.62
N LEU A 120 -10.25 8.91 -7.77
CA LEU A 120 -9.41 7.77 -8.16
C LEU A 120 -10.07 6.92 -9.25
N VAL A 121 -11.40 6.74 -9.21
CA VAL A 121 -12.13 5.93 -10.19
C VAL A 121 -12.21 6.64 -11.55
N GLU A 122 -12.43 7.95 -11.56
CA GLU A 122 -12.49 8.78 -12.78
C GLU A 122 -11.12 9.01 -13.44
N THR A 123 -10.03 8.72 -12.72
CA THR A 123 -8.68 8.96 -13.23
C THR A 123 -8.28 7.91 -14.28
N LYS A 124 -7.81 8.34 -15.45
CA LYS A 124 -7.19 7.45 -16.44
C LYS A 124 -5.72 7.24 -16.10
N PHE A 125 -5.28 5.99 -16.13
CA PHE A 125 -3.89 5.61 -15.82
C PHE A 125 -3.21 5.02 -17.05
N ASP A 126 -2.06 5.57 -17.40
CA ASP A 126 -1.07 4.96 -18.29
C ASP A 126 0.14 4.57 -17.42
N ILE A 127 0.62 3.34 -17.58
CA ILE A 127 1.71 2.78 -16.79
C ILE A 127 2.61 1.93 -17.66
N ASN A 128 3.90 2.22 -17.60
CA ASN A 128 4.94 1.30 -18.05
C ASN A 128 5.39 0.40 -16.88
N LEU A 129 5.08 -0.89 -16.92
CA LEU A 129 5.40 -1.81 -15.81
C LEU A 129 6.89 -2.10 -15.66
N ARG A 130 7.72 -1.78 -16.67
CA ARG A 130 9.18 -1.86 -16.57
C ARG A 130 9.74 -0.80 -15.60
N ASN A 131 9.02 0.31 -15.41
CA ASN A 131 9.40 1.38 -14.49
C ASN A 131 8.88 1.15 -13.05
N VAL A 132 8.07 0.11 -12.83
CA VAL A 132 7.56 -0.26 -11.51
C VAL A 132 8.51 -1.29 -10.88
N PRO A 133 9.08 -1.01 -9.69
CA PRO A 133 10.00 -1.95 -9.03
C PRO A 133 9.36 -3.32 -8.79
N ASP A 134 10.11 -4.40 -9.04
CA ASP A 134 9.60 -5.78 -8.88
C ASP A 134 9.11 -6.07 -7.46
N ARG A 135 9.77 -5.49 -6.44
CA ARG A 135 9.32 -5.58 -5.05
C ARG A 135 7.92 -4.99 -4.84
N ILE A 136 7.57 -3.90 -5.53
CA ILE A 136 6.24 -3.30 -5.44
C ILE A 136 5.22 -4.22 -6.12
N LYS A 137 5.54 -4.74 -7.31
CA LYS A 137 4.66 -5.66 -8.05
C LYS A 137 4.39 -6.95 -7.26
N SER A 138 5.40 -7.51 -6.60
CA SER A 138 5.25 -8.76 -5.82
C SER A 138 4.41 -8.59 -4.55
N VAL A 139 4.49 -7.43 -3.89
CA VAL A 139 3.71 -7.13 -2.68
C VAL A 139 2.29 -6.69 -3.03
N HIS A 140 2.14 -5.86 -4.06
CA HIS A 140 0.88 -5.25 -4.48
C HIS A 140 0.39 -5.88 -5.78
N ARG A 141 0.12 -7.18 -5.73
CA ARG A 141 -0.24 -7.96 -6.91
C ARG A 141 -1.58 -7.51 -7.50
N ILE A 142 -1.60 -7.17 -8.79
CA ILE A 142 -2.85 -6.90 -9.52
C ILE A 142 -3.01 -7.99 -10.59
N GLU A 143 -4.05 -8.81 -10.41
CA GLU A 143 -4.40 -9.87 -11.36
C GLU A 143 -4.62 -9.28 -12.76
N ASN A 144 -4.06 -9.94 -13.78
CA ASN A 144 -4.12 -9.54 -15.20
C ASN A 144 -3.31 -8.30 -15.62
N LEU A 145 -2.58 -7.64 -14.72
CA LEU A 145 -1.61 -6.60 -15.12
C LEU A 145 -0.20 -7.15 -15.36
N GLU A 146 0.18 -8.22 -14.67
CA GLU A 146 1.57 -8.71 -14.64
C GLU A 146 2.10 -9.24 -15.98
N GLY A 147 1.22 -9.55 -16.94
CA GLY A 147 1.60 -10.03 -18.28
C GLY A 147 1.76 -8.94 -19.34
N ALA A 148 1.41 -7.68 -19.04
CA ALA A 148 1.40 -6.58 -20.01
C ALA A 148 2.58 -5.62 -19.76
N GLU A 149 3.33 -5.23 -20.80
CA GLU A 149 4.43 -4.27 -20.63
C GLU A 149 3.95 -2.84 -20.38
N ASN A 150 2.87 -2.44 -21.06
CA ASN A 150 2.18 -1.18 -20.87
C ASN A 150 0.72 -1.45 -20.54
N VAL A 151 0.21 -0.75 -19.55
CA VAL A 151 -1.17 -0.87 -19.08
C VAL A 151 -1.82 0.49 -19.24
N ARG A 152 -2.82 0.55 -20.13
CA ARG A 152 -3.78 1.64 -20.15
C ARG A 152 -5.08 1.16 -19.54
N LEU A 153 -5.42 1.69 -18.37
CA LEU A 153 -6.77 1.55 -17.85
C LEU A 153 -7.61 2.66 -18.44
N ILE A 154 -8.33 2.28 -19.50
CA ILE A 154 -9.42 3.04 -20.08
C ILE A 154 -10.69 2.62 -19.34
N GLU A 155 -11.53 3.60 -19.02
CA GLU A 155 -12.84 3.39 -18.38
C GLU A 155 -13.69 2.33 -19.08
#